data_AF-A0A7W0U449-F1
#
_entry.id   AF-A0A7W0U449-F1
#
_cell.length_a   1.000
_cell.length_b   1.000
_cell.length_c   1.000
_cell.angle_alpha   90.00
_cell.angle_beta   90.00
_cell.angle_gamma   90.00
#
_symmetry.space_group_name_H-M   'P 1'
#
loop_
_entity.id
_entity.type
_entity.pdbx_description
1 polymer ?
#
loop_
_entity_poly.entity_id
_entity_poly.type
_entity_poly.pdbx_seq_one_letter_code
_entity_poly.pdbx_strand_id
1 'polypeptide(L)'
;MDQDQLFSSIADAAPSAEDIVYVERRGTAYSWHLVVQGAELPPSSAGADVWMYFSGNWPQDDPERLRAFCDDMLAEMESMAGGDRCRWPLSEPYPLGH
;
A
#
# COMPACT_ATOMS: atom_id res chain seq x y z
N MET A 1 -0.45 -3.70 12.81
CA MET A 1 0.56 -4.77 12.74
C MET A 1 1.91 -4.11 12.50
N ASP A 2 3.03 -4.69 12.92
CA ASP A 2 4.36 -4.26 12.43
C ASP A 2 4.67 -4.92 11.08
N GLN A 3 5.80 -4.55 10.48
CA GLN A 3 6.19 -4.99 9.13
C GLN A 3 6.36 -6.51 9.04
N ASP A 4 6.94 -7.14 10.05
CA ASP A 4 7.11 -8.59 10.08
C ASP A 4 5.76 -9.32 10.17
N GLN A 5 4.86 -8.85 11.03
CA GLN A 5 3.51 -9.38 11.11
C GLN A 5 2.73 -9.19 9.79
N LEU A 6 2.90 -8.04 9.13
CA LEU A 6 2.29 -7.77 7.83
C LEU A 6 2.77 -8.79 6.78
N PHE A 7 4.09 -8.99 6.68
CA PHE A 7 4.68 -9.96 5.76
C PHE A 7 4.17 -11.37 6.02
N SER A 8 4.23 -11.85 7.26
CA SER A 8 3.75 -13.19 7.60
C SER A 8 2.29 -13.39 7.25
N SER A 9 1.46 -12.36 7.42
CA SER A 9 0.04 -12.41 7.10
C SER A 9 -0.21 -12.44 5.58
N ILE A 10 0.52 -11.65 4.78
CA ILE A 10 0.42 -11.68 3.31
C ILE A 10 0.91 -13.03 2.77
N ALA A 11 2.00 -13.55 3.32
CA ALA A 11 2.54 -14.86 2.93
C ALA A 11 1.55 -16.00 3.22
N ASP A 12 0.88 -15.98 4.39
CA ASP A 12 -0.13 -16.97 4.76
C ASP A 12 -1.37 -16.91 3.85
N ALA A 13 -1.80 -15.71 3.47
CA ALA A 13 -2.97 -15.50 2.63
C ALA A 13 -2.72 -15.83 1.14
N ALA A 14 -1.45 -15.91 0.72
CA ALA A 14 -1.05 -16.34 -0.61
C ALA A 14 -1.78 -15.65 -1.80
N PRO A 15 -1.79 -14.31 -1.91
CA PRO A 15 -2.47 -13.61 -3.00
C PRO A 15 -1.97 -14.02 -4.38
N SER A 16 -2.92 -14.17 -5.30
CA SER A 16 -2.69 -14.49 -6.71
C SER A 16 -2.44 -13.22 -7.54
N ALA A 17 -2.11 -13.42 -8.83
CA ALA A 17 -1.88 -12.32 -9.76
C ALA A 17 -3.15 -11.51 -10.10
N GLU A 18 -4.32 -12.12 -9.92
CA GLU A 18 -5.62 -11.48 -10.17
C GLU A 18 -6.16 -10.75 -8.93
N ASP A 19 -5.56 -11.01 -7.76
CA ASP A 19 -5.96 -10.38 -6.51
C ASP A 19 -5.42 -8.95 -6.41
N ILE A 20 -6.27 -8.07 -5.89
CA ILE A 20 -5.90 -6.70 -5.54
C ILE A 20 -5.66 -6.67 -4.04
N VAL A 21 -4.45 -6.29 -3.64
CA VAL A 21 -4.04 -6.15 -2.24
C VAL A 21 -4.05 -4.68 -1.89
N TYR A 22 -4.81 -4.30 -0.86
CA TYR A 22 -4.72 -2.99 -0.23
C TYR A 22 -3.78 -3.05 0.96
N VAL A 23 -2.89 -2.07 1.07
CA VAL A 23 -2.00 -1.89 2.23
C VAL A 23 -2.08 -0.43 2.68
N GLU A 24 -2.17 -0.20 3.98
CA GLU A 24 -2.12 1.13 4.60
C GLU A 24 -1.21 1.17 5.82
N ARG A 25 -0.67 2.35 6.11
CA ARG A 25 -0.01 2.67 7.37
C ARG A 25 -0.76 3.77 8.12
N ARG A 26 -0.88 3.58 9.44
CA ARG A 26 -1.42 4.53 10.42
C ARG A 26 -0.44 4.64 11.59
N GLY A 27 0.26 5.77 11.70
CA GLY A 27 1.36 5.97 12.63
C GLY A 27 2.46 4.94 12.38
N THR A 28 2.67 4.04 13.34
CA THR A 28 3.66 2.96 13.25
C THR A 28 3.05 1.60 12.91
N ALA A 29 1.73 1.55 12.67
CA ALA A 29 1.02 0.31 12.41
C ALA A 29 0.62 0.18 10.94
N TYR A 30 0.82 -1.01 10.38
CA TYR A 30 0.32 -1.42 9.08
C TYR A 30 -0.97 -2.24 9.19
N SER A 31 -1.80 -2.13 8.18
CA SER A 31 -2.99 -2.95 7.94
C SER A 31 -3.09 -3.30 6.47
N TRP A 32 -3.64 -4.47 6.15
CA TRP A 32 -3.82 -4.89 4.77
C TRP A 32 -5.06 -5.77 4.60
N HIS A 33 -5.58 -5.86 3.38
CA HIS A 33 -6.65 -6.79 3.02
C HIS A 33 -6.71 -7.05 1.51
N LEU A 34 -7.31 -8.18 1.14
CA LEU A 34 -7.69 -8.48 -0.25
C LEU A 34 -8.96 -7.71 -0.61
N VAL A 35 -8.93 -7.04 -1.75
CA VAL A 35 -10.07 -6.33 -2.30
C VAL A 35 -10.87 -7.30 -3.15
N VAL A 36 -12.00 -7.76 -2.63
CA VAL A 36 -12.94 -8.60 -3.38
C VAL A 36 -13.89 -7.72 -4.20
N GLN A 37 -14.25 -8.17 -5.40
CA GLN A 37 -15.24 -7.46 -6.22
C GLN A 37 -16.56 -7.29 -5.45
N GLY A 38 -17.02 -6.04 -5.33
CA GLY A 38 -18.26 -5.70 -4.63
C GLY A 38 -18.12 -5.46 -3.12
N ALA A 39 -16.92 -5.60 -2.55
CA ALA A 39 -16.65 -5.05 -1.23
C ALA A 39 -16.66 -3.52 -1.29
N GLU A 40 -17.25 -2.90 -0.28
CA GLU A 40 -17.11 -1.47 -0.06
C GLU A 40 -15.62 -1.19 0.17
N LEU A 41 -14.99 -0.51 -0.79
CA LEU A 41 -13.63 -0.02 -0.62
C LEU A 41 -13.63 0.87 0.63
N PRO A 42 -12.67 0.71 1.56
CA PRO A 42 -12.62 1.58 2.73
C PRO A 42 -12.65 3.03 2.25
N PRO A 43 -13.47 3.90 2.89
CA PRO A 43 -13.63 5.29 2.46
C PRO A 43 -12.24 5.89 2.41
N SER A 44 -11.78 6.13 1.17
CA SER A 44 -10.38 6.36 0.84
C SER A 44 -9.73 7.27 1.88
N SER A 45 -8.66 6.80 2.53
CA SER A 45 -7.73 7.66 3.28
C SER A 45 -8.21 8.39 4.54
N ALA A 46 -9.37 8.11 5.12
CA ALA A 46 -9.81 8.77 6.35
C ALA A 46 -8.99 8.35 7.60
N GLY A 47 -7.74 8.81 7.67
CA GLY A 47 -6.80 8.60 8.77
C GLY A 47 -5.57 7.73 8.45
N ALA A 48 -5.40 7.26 7.21
CA ALA A 48 -4.17 6.61 6.77
C ALA A 48 -3.11 7.65 6.42
N ASP A 49 -1.89 7.50 6.96
CA ASP A 49 -0.75 8.35 6.60
C ASP A 49 -0.32 8.08 5.16
N VAL A 50 -0.33 6.81 4.76
CA VAL A 50 -0.09 6.37 3.39
C VAL A 50 -0.78 5.05 3.12
N TRP A 51 -1.14 4.83 1.87
CA TRP A 51 -1.78 3.61 1.42
C TRP A 51 -1.49 3.37 -0.07
N MET A 52 -1.65 2.13 -0.51
CA MET A 52 -1.60 1.76 -1.92
C MET A 52 -2.48 0.54 -2.21
N TYR A 53 -2.88 0.41 -3.47
CA TYR A 53 -3.37 -0.85 -4.01
C TYR A 53 -2.29 -1.45 -4.90
N PHE A 54 -2.04 -2.75 -4.74
CA PHE A 54 -1.16 -3.51 -5.61
C PHE A 54 -1.92 -4.67 -6.23
N SER A 55 -1.75 -4.85 -7.53
CA SER A 55 -2.21 -6.02 -8.27
C SER A 55 -1.07 -6.47 -9.17
N GLY A 56 -0.72 -7.75 -9.13
CA GLY A 56 0.39 -8.26 -9.91
C GLY A 56 0.93 -9.58 -9.37
N ASN A 57 1.98 -10.07 -10.01
CA ASN A 57 2.49 -11.40 -9.71
C ASN A 57 3.29 -11.42 -8.40
N TRP A 58 2.74 -12.06 -7.37
CA TRP A 58 3.40 -12.29 -6.10
C TRP A 58 4.42 -13.44 -6.23
N PRO A 59 5.69 -13.26 -5.82
CA PRO A 59 6.71 -14.32 -5.88
C PRO A 59 6.53 -15.33 -4.73
N GLN A 60 5.42 -16.08 -4.76
CA GLN A 60 4.99 -17.05 -3.74
C GLN A 60 5.96 -18.23 -3.59
N ASP A 61 6.67 -18.59 -4.66
CA ASP A 61 7.56 -19.77 -4.69
C ASP A 61 8.86 -19.61 -3.87
N ASP A 62 9.23 -18.38 -3.51
CA ASP A 62 10.49 -18.08 -2.84
C ASP A 62 10.27 -17.09 -1.67
N PRO A 63 10.34 -17.55 -0.41
CA PRO A 63 10.07 -16.72 0.77
C PRO A 63 11.00 -15.52 0.92
N GLU A 64 12.28 -15.65 0.53
CA GLU A 64 13.25 -14.56 0.62
C GLU A 64 12.93 -13.46 -0.39
N ARG A 65 12.56 -13.86 -1.62
CA ARG A 65 12.14 -12.95 -2.68
C ARG A 65 10.77 -12.32 -2.41
N LEU A 66 9.85 -13.06 -1.78
CA LEU A 66 8.59 -12.48 -1.28
C LEU A 66 8.86 -11.43 -0.22
N ARG A 67 9.80 -11.69 0.70
CA ARG A 67 10.17 -10.71 1.72
C ARG A 67 10.78 -9.46 1.10
N ALA A 68 11.76 -9.62 0.21
CA ALA A 68 12.38 -8.51 -0.50
C ALA A 68 11.35 -7.70 -1.31
N PHE A 69 10.41 -8.40 -1.97
CA PHE A 69 9.31 -7.76 -2.69
C PHE A 69 8.41 -6.94 -1.76
N CYS A 70 8.01 -7.47 -0.61
CA CYS A 70 7.23 -6.72 0.37
C CYS A 70 7.99 -5.51 0.93
N ASP A 71 9.29 -5.66 1.21
CA ASP A 71 10.16 -4.57 1.67
C ASP A 71 10.25 -3.45 0.61
N ASP A 72 10.48 -3.78 -0.66
CA ASP A 72 10.50 -2.81 -1.76
C ASP A 72 9.14 -2.13 -1.93
N MET A 73 8.04 -2.91 -1.91
CA MET A 73 6.68 -2.39 -2.03
C MET A 73 6.35 -1.39 -0.90
N LEU A 74 6.75 -1.70 0.34
CA LEU A 74 6.59 -0.78 1.47
C LEU A 74 7.51 0.44 1.36
N ALA A 75 8.75 0.28 0.89
CA ALA A 75 9.65 1.41 0.68
C ALA A 75 9.11 2.39 -0.38
N GLU A 76 8.53 1.87 -1.47
CA GLU A 76 7.85 2.68 -2.48
C GLU A 76 6.62 3.39 -1.89
N MET A 77 5.83 2.69 -1.08
CA MET A 77 4.71 3.29 -0.34
C MET A 77 5.20 4.43 0.57
N GLU A 78 6.22 4.21 1.38
CA GLU A 78 6.76 5.23 2.29
C GLU A 78 7.42 6.40 1.56
N SER A 79 8.00 6.17 0.37
CA SER A 79 8.51 7.23 -0.51
C SER A 79 7.40 8.20 -0.94
N MET A 80 6.16 7.70 -1.14
CA MET A 80 5.00 8.53 -1.39
C MET A 80 4.52 9.29 -0.14
N ALA A 81 4.75 8.74 1.07
CA ALA A 81 4.40 9.38 2.34
C ALA A 81 5.33 10.55 2.72
N GLY A 82 6.60 10.49 2.28
CA GLY A 82 7.69 11.38 2.72
C GLY A 82 7.81 12.71 1.98
N GLY A 83 6.84 13.12 1.16
CA GLY A 83 6.94 14.32 0.34
C GLY A 83 5.75 15.24 0.48
N ASP A 84 6.02 16.51 0.84
CA ASP A 84 5.20 17.70 0.60
C ASP A 84 4.95 17.96 -0.91
N ARG A 85 4.83 16.89 -1.74
CA ARG A 85 4.87 16.94 -3.21
C ARG A 85 3.48 16.98 -3.84
N CYS A 86 2.44 16.66 -3.08
CA CYS A 86 1.05 16.67 -3.57
C CYS A 86 0.07 17.41 -2.64
N ARG A 87 0.56 18.28 -1.74
CA ARG A 87 -0.29 19.32 -1.15
C ARG A 87 -0.10 20.61 -1.93
N TRP A 88 -0.74 20.68 -3.10
CA TRP A 88 -1.11 22.00 -3.58
C TRP A 88 -2.11 22.55 -2.55
N PRO A 89 -1.84 23.69 -1.90
CA PRO A 89 -2.79 24.25 -0.95
C PRO A 89 -4.13 24.47 -1.65
N LEU A 90 -5.24 24.02 -1.05
CA LEU A 90 -6.58 24.23 -1.62
C LEU A 90 -6.89 25.72 -1.88
N SER A 91 -6.17 26.62 -1.20
CA SER A 91 -6.24 28.06 -1.35
C SER A 91 -5.46 28.61 -2.55
N GLU A 92 -4.64 27.80 -3.22
CA GLU A 92 -3.83 28.25 -4.35
C GLU A 92 -4.43 27.74 -5.67
N PRO A 93 -4.52 28.58 -6.73
CA PRO A 93 -4.93 28.12 -8.05
C PRO A 93 -3.82 27.28 -8.69
N TYR A 94 -4.17 26.16 -9.33
CA TYR A 94 -3.23 25.27 -10.02
C TYR A 94 -2.36 26.07 -11.02
N PRO A 95 -1.03 25.85 -11.10
CA PRO A 95 -0.17 26.66 -11.93
C PRO A 95 -0.34 26.21 -13.39
N LEU A 96 -0.96 27.07 -14.20
CA LEU A 96 -0.96 26.96 -15.66
C LEU A 96 0.40 27.44 -16.18
N GLY A 97 1.47 26.67 -15.94
CA GLY A 97 2.81 26.93 -16.43
C GLY A 97 3.30 25.77 -17.28
N HIS A 98 3.51 26.02 -18.58
CA HIS A 98 3.88 25.04 -19.60
C HIS A 98 5.40 24.99 -19.82
#